data_AF-A0A848UNT0-F1
#
_entry.id   AF-A0A848UNT0-F1
#
_cell.length_a   1.000
_cell.length_b   1.000
_cell.length_c   1.000
_cell.angle_alpha   90.00
_cell.angle_beta   90.00
_cell.angle_gamma   90.00
#
_symmetry.space_group_name_H-M   'P 1'
#
loop_
_entity.id
_entity.type
_entity.pdbx_description
1 polymer ?
#
loop_
_entity_poly.entity_id
_entity_poly.type
_entity_poly.pdbx_seq_one_letter_code
_entity_poly.pdbx_strand_id
1 'polypeptide(L)'
;MFKKNFSTPYFSLIASVINVVLFNIPLFTFVLYNTPINSFNGALLIISFVIVAILLNLFVFYIGMYLLKNIGKWILYIFFHINALCVYFVTSYGALIDRSMIGNVFNTNYDEASSFLSFSLILYVIFLGLLPSIFLSRLKHERIKFKPFIIHTSILLFLLLSISYINAPNWLWIDKNSKKLGALIMPWSYVVNTVRFYDNKHKQNQKQIILPDAKITNNTKSIAVLVIGESARSANFSLYGYEKNTNPLLSQIEDLHVYEAKSSATYTTAGVKAILDYTESNKLNEILPNYLHRNDVEVIWRTTNWGEPNVNIKTYQNKNYLENICQGPKCAYDEILLFELEEMILKSDKNKIL
;
A
#
# COMPACT_ATOMS: atom_id res chain seq x y z
N MET A 1 -20.12 -36.68 1.33
CA MET A 1 -21.58 -36.79 1.22
C MET A 1 -22.25 -35.40 1.10
N PHE A 2 -21.89 -34.59 0.10
CA PHE A 2 -22.58 -33.32 -0.24
C PHE A 2 -22.44 -33.06 -1.75
N LYS A 3 -23.25 -33.72 -2.58
CA LYS A 3 -23.42 -33.39 -4.00
C LYS A 3 -24.83 -32.82 -4.19
N LYS A 4 -25.14 -31.69 -3.53
CA LYS A 4 -26.35 -30.92 -3.84
C LYS A 4 -26.02 -30.01 -5.02
N ASN A 5 -26.82 -30.07 -6.08
CA ASN A 5 -26.79 -29.09 -7.15
C ASN A 5 -27.45 -27.81 -6.63
N PHE A 6 -26.75 -26.69 -6.72
CA PHE A 6 -27.30 -25.39 -6.38
C PHE A 6 -27.48 -24.56 -7.65
N SER A 7 -28.54 -23.76 -7.68
CA SER A 7 -28.68 -22.75 -8.73
C SER A 7 -27.57 -21.70 -8.58
N THR A 8 -27.08 -21.16 -9.71
CA THR A 8 -26.01 -20.14 -9.68
C THR A 8 -26.31 -18.91 -8.78
N PRO A 9 -27.55 -18.41 -8.59
CA PRO A 9 -27.80 -17.31 -7.65
C PRO A 9 -27.60 -17.76 -6.20
N TYR A 10 -28.01 -18.99 -5.85
CA TYR A 10 -27.83 -19.53 -4.50
C TYR A 10 -26.36 -19.79 -4.18
N PHE A 11 -25.59 -20.32 -5.14
CA PHE A 11 -24.14 -20.44 -5.01
C PHE A 11 -23.49 -19.07 -4.74
N SER A 12 -23.87 -18.05 -5.52
CA SER A 12 -23.32 -16.70 -5.40
C SER A 12 -23.72 -16.02 -4.08
N LEU A 13 -24.93 -16.32 -3.58
CA LEU A 13 -25.40 -15.86 -2.27
C LEU A 13 -24.58 -16.47 -1.13
N ILE A 14 -24.35 -17.80 -1.16
CA ILE A 14 -23.50 -18.46 -0.16
C ILE A 14 -22.10 -17.84 -0.19
N ALA A 15 -21.51 -17.69 -1.37
CA ALA A 15 -20.19 -17.08 -1.52
C ALA A 15 -20.14 -15.65 -0.96
N SER A 16 -21.17 -14.85 -1.24
CA SER A 16 -21.29 -13.48 -0.72
C SER A 16 -21.38 -13.44 0.81
N VAL A 17 -22.25 -14.27 1.40
CA VAL A 17 -22.42 -14.34 2.86
C VAL A 17 -21.12 -14.78 3.53
N ILE A 18 -20.46 -15.83 3.01
CA ILE A 18 -19.15 -16.27 3.50
C ILE A 18 -18.14 -15.12 3.41
N ASN A 19 -18.09 -14.41 2.27
CA ASN A 19 -17.15 -13.31 2.09
C ASN A 19 -17.36 -12.17 3.10
N VAL A 20 -18.62 -11.82 3.35
CA VAL A 20 -18.97 -10.76 4.30
C VAL A 20 -18.66 -11.18 5.74
N VAL A 21 -19.08 -12.38 6.14
CA VAL A 21 -18.91 -12.87 7.51
C VAL A 21 -17.43 -13.07 7.85
N LEU A 22 -16.64 -13.63 6.93
CA LEU A 22 -15.24 -13.97 7.22
C LEU A 22 -14.30 -12.77 7.03
N PHE A 23 -14.52 -11.93 6.02
CA PHE A 23 -13.50 -10.96 5.60
C PHE A 23 -13.86 -9.50 5.84
N ASN A 24 -15.13 -9.17 6.12
CA ASN A 24 -15.55 -7.78 6.34
C ASN A 24 -15.74 -7.44 7.82
N ILE A 25 -15.27 -8.30 8.74
CA ILE A 25 -15.25 -7.99 10.19
C ILE A 25 -14.55 -6.65 10.47
N PRO A 26 -13.33 -6.36 9.94
CA PRO A 26 -12.67 -5.09 10.21
C PRO A 26 -13.47 -3.87 9.75
N LEU A 27 -14.17 -3.98 8.62
CA LEU A 27 -15.08 -2.94 8.13
C LEU A 27 -16.21 -2.68 9.13
N PHE A 28 -16.90 -3.73 9.58
CA PHE A 28 -18.02 -3.57 10.51
C PHE A 28 -17.56 -3.07 11.88
N THR A 29 -16.42 -3.56 12.37
CA THR A 29 -15.79 -3.05 13.59
C THR A 29 -15.52 -1.56 13.46
N PHE A 30 -14.95 -1.10 12.34
CA PHE A 30 -14.72 0.32 12.10
C PHE A 30 -16.02 1.13 12.09
N VAL A 31 -17.07 0.67 11.39
CA VAL A 31 -18.36 1.36 11.34
C VAL A 31 -18.99 1.44 12.73
N LEU A 32 -18.98 0.35 13.51
CA LEU A 32 -19.53 0.29 14.87
C LEU A 32 -18.84 1.27 15.81
N TYR A 33 -17.51 1.33 15.81
CA TYR A 33 -16.76 2.24 16.70
C TYR A 33 -16.88 3.72 16.30
N ASN A 34 -17.20 4.02 15.04
CA ASN A 34 -17.23 5.40 14.53
C ASN A 34 -18.66 5.92 14.28
N THR A 35 -19.69 5.20 14.73
CA THR A 35 -21.10 5.56 14.56
C THR A 35 -21.82 5.55 15.91
N PRO A 36 -22.63 6.58 16.25
CA PRO A 36 -23.44 6.58 17.45
C PRO A 36 -24.57 5.54 17.36
N ILE A 37 -24.35 4.36 17.95
CA ILE A 37 -25.26 3.20 17.92
C ILE A 37 -26.64 3.52 18.51
N ASN A 38 -26.72 4.43 19.47
CA ASN A 38 -27.96 4.78 20.16
C ASN A 38 -28.91 5.66 19.32
N SER A 39 -28.52 6.04 18.11
CA SER A 39 -29.35 6.83 17.20
C SER A 39 -29.99 5.92 16.14
N PHE A 40 -31.25 6.23 15.76
CA PHE A 40 -31.92 5.53 14.67
C PHE A 40 -31.09 5.56 13.38
N ASN A 41 -30.50 6.70 13.05
CA ASN A 41 -29.64 6.86 11.87
C ASN A 41 -28.37 6.00 11.94
N GLY A 42 -27.79 5.83 13.14
CA GLY A 42 -26.63 4.96 13.34
C GLY A 42 -26.97 3.48 13.18
N ALA A 43 -28.09 3.04 13.75
CA ALA A 43 -28.58 1.67 13.54
C ALA A 43 -28.90 1.40 12.07
N LEU A 44 -29.58 2.34 11.40
CA LEU A 44 -29.85 2.29 9.95
C LEU A 44 -28.54 2.15 9.17
N LEU A 45 -27.53 2.97 9.47
CA LEU A 45 -26.23 2.94 8.79
C LEU A 45 -25.56 1.56 8.88
N ILE A 46 -25.48 1.00 10.07
CA ILE A 46 -24.84 -0.31 10.33
C ILE A 46 -25.56 -1.41 9.55
N ILE A 47 -26.89 -1.48 9.66
CA ILE A 47 -27.72 -2.47 8.97
C ILE A 47 -27.56 -2.31 7.46
N SER A 48 -27.62 -1.08 6.94
CA SER A 48 -27.41 -0.78 5.53
C SER A 48 -26.03 -1.23 5.05
N PHE A 49 -24.95 -1.03 5.83
CA PHE A 49 -23.62 -1.49 5.44
C PHE A 49 -23.54 -3.01 5.30
N VAL A 50 -24.13 -3.77 6.24
CA VAL A 50 -24.16 -5.24 6.17
C VAL A 50 -24.93 -5.69 4.94
N ILE A 51 -26.13 -5.14 4.72
CA ILE A 51 -26.98 -5.54 3.59
C ILE A 51 -26.32 -5.15 2.26
N VAL A 52 -25.79 -3.94 2.13
CA VAL A 52 -25.09 -3.49 0.91
C VAL A 52 -23.85 -4.33 0.65
N ALA A 53 -23.07 -4.70 1.67
CA ALA A 53 -21.92 -5.58 1.49
C ALA A 53 -22.32 -6.96 0.94
N ILE A 54 -23.42 -7.55 1.45
CA ILE A 54 -23.93 -8.83 0.95
C ILE A 54 -24.47 -8.67 -0.48
N LEU A 55 -25.28 -7.65 -0.75
CA LEU A 55 -25.87 -7.45 -2.06
C LEU A 55 -24.84 -7.10 -3.13
N LEU A 56 -23.82 -6.29 -2.80
CA LEU A 56 -22.76 -5.92 -3.73
C LEU A 56 -21.91 -7.13 -4.10
N ASN A 57 -21.48 -7.91 -3.10
CA ASN A 57 -20.73 -9.15 -3.37
C ASN A 57 -21.59 -10.17 -4.13
N LEU A 58 -22.87 -10.32 -3.77
CA LEU A 58 -23.79 -11.17 -4.52
C LEU A 58 -23.92 -10.72 -5.97
N PHE A 59 -24.12 -9.42 -6.22
CA PHE A 59 -24.24 -8.84 -7.54
C PHE A 59 -23.01 -9.14 -8.41
N VAL A 60 -21.81 -8.85 -7.91
CA VAL A 60 -20.58 -9.05 -8.68
C VAL A 60 -20.24 -10.54 -8.85
N PHE A 61 -20.36 -11.35 -7.80
CA PHE A 61 -20.10 -12.79 -7.89
C PHE A 61 -21.09 -13.46 -8.82
N TYR A 62 -22.36 -13.07 -8.79
CA TYR A 62 -23.38 -13.60 -9.70
C TYR A 62 -23.06 -13.29 -11.16
N ILE A 63 -22.70 -12.05 -11.47
CA ILE A 63 -22.28 -11.65 -12.82
C ILE A 63 -21.00 -12.40 -13.24
N GLY A 64 -20.00 -12.47 -12.38
CA GLY A 64 -18.74 -13.18 -12.65
C GLY A 64 -18.95 -14.67 -12.92
N MET A 65 -19.78 -15.33 -12.12
CA MET A 65 -20.15 -16.73 -12.30
C MET A 65 -20.93 -16.96 -13.60
N TYR A 66 -21.80 -16.02 -14.00
CA TYR A 66 -22.53 -16.11 -15.26
C TYR A 66 -21.61 -15.94 -16.48
N LEU A 67 -20.78 -14.89 -16.49
CA LEU A 67 -19.92 -14.53 -17.63
C LEU A 67 -18.73 -15.49 -17.78
N LEU A 68 -18.04 -15.78 -16.66
CA LEU A 68 -16.76 -16.49 -16.65
C LEU A 68 -16.89 -17.97 -16.26
N LYS A 69 -18.06 -18.42 -15.80
CA LYS A 69 -18.36 -19.82 -15.48
C LYS A 69 -17.34 -20.42 -14.49
N ASN A 70 -16.60 -21.44 -14.91
CA ASN A 70 -15.58 -22.08 -14.09
C ASN A 70 -14.40 -21.16 -13.79
N ILE A 71 -14.06 -20.22 -14.68
CA ILE A 71 -13.02 -19.21 -14.42
C ILE A 71 -13.48 -18.28 -13.29
N GLY A 72 -14.77 -17.93 -13.24
CA GLY A 72 -15.37 -17.17 -12.14
C GLY A 72 -15.17 -17.83 -10.78
N LYS A 73 -15.25 -19.17 -10.71
CA LYS A 73 -14.94 -19.93 -9.47
C LYS A 73 -13.49 -19.78 -9.05
N TRP A 74 -12.55 -19.92 -9.98
CA TRP A 74 -11.13 -19.77 -9.67
C TRP A 74 -10.80 -18.36 -9.19
N ILE A 75 -11.36 -17.33 -9.83
CA ILE A 75 -11.23 -15.94 -9.38
C ILE A 75 -11.78 -15.77 -7.95
N LEU A 76 -12.95 -16.35 -7.66
CA LEU A 76 -13.52 -16.31 -6.31
C LEU A 76 -12.61 -16.97 -5.27
N TYR A 77 -11.99 -18.10 -5.59
CA TYR A 77 -11.01 -18.73 -4.68
C TYR A 77 -9.80 -17.83 -4.47
N ILE A 78 -9.27 -17.22 -5.54
CA ILE A 78 -8.17 -16.26 -5.43
C ILE A 78 -8.58 -15.10 -4.52
N PHE A 79 -9.80 -14.57 -4.65
CA PHE A 79 -10.30 -13.54 -3.74
C PHE A 79 -10.30 -14.00 -2.29
N PHE A 80 -10.72 -15.23 -2.00
CA PHE A 80 -10.73 -15.73 -0.61
C PHE A 80 -9.32 -15.83 -0.02
N HIS A 81 -8.33 -16.23 -0.82
CA HIS A 81 -6.94 -16.30 -0.37
C HIS A 81 -6.36 -14.89 -0.16
N ILE A 82 -6.55 -13.97 -1.10
CA ILE A 82 -6.07 -12.59 -0.96
C ILE A 82 -6.79 -11.88 0.20
N ASN A 83 -8.10 -12.09 0.36
CA ASN A 83 -8.85 -11.56 1.49
C ASN A 83 -8.30 -12.07 2.83
N ALA A 84 -7.94 -13.36 2.93
CA ALA A 84 -7.34 -13.90 4.14
C ALA A 84 -6.01 -13.19 4.49
N LEU A 85 -5.16 -12.95 3.48
CA LEU A 85 -3.93 -12.16 3.64
C LEU A 85 -4.26 -10.73 4.09
N CYS A 86 -5.14 -10.03 3.39
CA CYS A 86 -5.52 -8.66 3.71
C CYS A 86 -6.10 -8.55 5.13
N VAL A 87 -6.99 -9.45 5.52
CA VAL A 87 -7.60 -9.45 6.87
C VAL A 87 -6.55 -9.72 7.93
N TYR A 88 -5.58 -10.61 7.71
CA TYR A 88 -4.46 -10.80 8.62
C TYR A 88 -3.66 -9.49 8.82
N PHE A 89 -3.31 -8.80 7.73
CA PHE A 89 -2.55 -7.55 7.82
C PHE A 89 -3.35 -6.41 8.47
N VAL A 90 -4.64 -6.30 8.14
CA VAL A 90 -5.54 -5.32 8.76
C VAL A 90 -5.69 -5.57 10.25
N THR A 91 -5.87 -6.83 10.67
CA THR A 91 -6.14 -7.17 12.07
C THR A 91 -4.89 -7.21 12.94
N SER A 92 -3.77 -7.70 12.43
CA SER A 92 -2.53 -7.89 13.20
C SER A 92 -1.66 -6.63 13.22
N TYR A 93 -1.65 -5.86 12.13
CA TYR A 93 -0.78 -4.69 11.97
C TYR A 93 -1.54 -3.36 11.81
N GLY A 94 -2.88 -3.39 11.79
CA GLY A 94 -3.68 -2.18 11.56
C GLY A 94 -3.53 -1.61 10.14
N ALA A 95 -3.05 -2.42 9.18
CA ALA A 95 -2.82 -1.98 7.82
C ALA A 95 -4.13 -1.56 7.14
N LEU A 96 -4.10 -0.45 6.40
CA LEU A 96 -5.20 -0.03 5.52
C LEU A 96 -4.85 -0.39 4.08
N ILE A 97 -5.68 -1.21 3.42
CA ILE A 97 -5.44 -1.67 2.04
C ILE A 97 -5.87 -0.59 1.03
N ASP A 98 -5.21 0.56 1.11
CA ASP A 98 -5.41 1.70 0.22
C ASP A 98 -4.42 1.68 -0.96
N ARG A 99 -4.47 2.72 -1.82
CA ARG A 99 -3.57 2.85 -2.98
C ARG A 99 -2.08 2.83 -2.58
N SER A 100 -1.72 3.41 -1.44
CA SER A 100 -0.34 3.45 -0.98
C SER A 100 0.15 2.07 -0.55
N MET A 101 -0.68 1.33 0.20
CA MET A 101 -0.38 -0.04 0.61
C MET A 101 -0.21 -0.97 -0.58
N ILE A 102 -1.05 -0.82 -1.62
CA ILE A 102 -0.87 -1.54 -2.88
C ILE A 102 0.47 -1.20 -3.54
N GLY A 103 0.87 0.07 -3.49
CA GLY A 103 2.21 0.49 -3.92
C GLY A 103 3.32 -0.19 -3.14
N ASN A 104 3.18 -0.33 -1.81
CA ASN A 104 4.16 -1.05 -1.01
C ASN A 104 4.24 -2.53 -1.43
N VAL A 105 3.10 -3.20 -1.57
CA VAL A 105 3.04 -4.62 -2.00
C VAL A 105 3.69 -4.83 -3.37
N PHE A 106 3.51 -3.92 -4.33
CA PHE A 106 4.10 -4.09 -5.67
C PHE A 106 5.57 -3.71 -5.78
N ASN A 107 6.11 -2.95 -4.82
CA ASN A 107 7.50 -2.49 -4.85
C ASN A 107 8.38 -3.13 -3.74
N THR A 108 7.78 -3.93 -2.85
CA THR A 108 8.51 -4.65 -1.80
C THR A 108 9.51 -5.66 -2.38
N ASN A 109 10.51 -6.02 -1.59
CA ASN A 109 11.51 -7.02 -1.93
C ASN A 109 11.32 -8.33 -1.13
N TYR A 110 12.10 -9.37 -1.45
CA TYR A 110 11.97 -10.68 -0.81
C TYR A 110 12.28 -10.63 0.70
N ASP A 111 13.30 -9.88 1.10
CA ASP A 111 13.74 -9.77 2.49
C ASP A 111 12.64 -9.14 3.35
N GLU A 112 12.02 -8.07 2.85
CA GLU A 112 10.90 -7.39 3.51
C GLU A 112 9.66 -8.28 3.55
N ALA A 113 9.24 -8.86 2.42
CA ALA A 113 8.05 -9.70 2.35
C ALA A 113 8.15 -10.97 3.22
N SER A 114 9.32 -11.63 3.21
CA SER A 114 9.55 -12.85 3.98
C SER A 114 9.57 -12.61 5.49
N SER A 115 9.95 -11.41 5.94
CA SER A 115 9.93 -11.02 7.35
C SER A 115 8.53 -11.06 7.98
N PHE A 116 7.47 -10.95 7.17
CA PHE A 116 6.08 -11.03 7.63
C PHE A 116 5.52 -12.46 7.71
N LEU A 117 6.27 -13.46 7.23
CA LEU A 117 5.84 -14.86 7.32
C LEU A 117 5.78 -15.30 8.77
N SER A 118 4.61 -15.73 9.21
CA SER A 118 4.38 -16.21 10.56
C SER A 118 3.46 -17.42 10.56
N PHE A 119 3.50 -18.20 11.63
CA PHE A 119 2.57 -19.30 11.81
C PHE A 119 1.11 -18.82 11.81
N SER A 120 0.83 -17.64 12.39
CA SER A 120 -0.51 -17.05 12.38
C SER A 120 -0.99 -16.72 10.97
N LEU A 121 -0.13 -16.17 10.12
CA LEU A 121 -0.46 -15.89 8.71
C LEU A 121 -0.89 -17.18 7.98
N ILE A 122 -0.16 -18.28 8.21
CA ILE A 122 -0.48 -19.60 7.64
C ILE A 122 -1.88 -20.05 8.10
N LEU A 123 -2.20 -19.91 9.39
CA LEU A 123 -3.53 -20.25 9.91
C LEU A 123 -4.63 -19.42 9.24
N TYR A 124 -4.43 -18.11 9.05
CA TYR A 124 -5.41 -17.26 8.35
C TYR A 124 -5.65 -17.75 6.92
N VAL A 125 -4.58 -18.03 6.17
CA VAL A 125 -4.70 -18.53 4.79
C VAL A 125 -5.41 -19.88 4.75
N ILE A 126 -5.11 -20.80 5.67
CA ILE A 126 -5.76 -22.13 5.70
C ILE A 126 -7.24 -22.00 6.08
N PHE A 127 -7.55 -21.35 7.20
CA PHE A 127 -8.90 -21.34 7.75
C PHE A 127 -9.85 -20.38 7.03
N LEU A 128 -9.37 -19.23 6.57
CA LEU A 128 -10.20 -18.23 5.90
C LEU A 128 -10.09 -18.31 4.36
N GLY A 129 -8.94 -18.69 3.82
CA GLY A 129 -8.75 -18.81 2.37
C GLY A 129 -9.08 -20.21 1.84
N LEU A 130 -8.33 -21.21 2.28
CA LEU A 130 -8.34 -22.55 1.70
C LEU A 130 -9.62 -23.33 2.07
N LEU A 131 -9.99 -23.39 3.34
CA LEU A 131 -11.17 -24.17 3.77
C LEU A 131 -12.48 -23.69 3.12
N PRO A 132 -12.80 -22.37 3.08
CA PRO A 132 -14.03 -21.92 2.44
C PRO A 132 -13.98 -22.11 0.92
N SER A 133 -12.80 -22.03 0.30
CA SER A 133 -12.60 -22.36 -1.11
C SER A 133 -12.87 -23.85 -1.40
N ILE A 134 -12.38 -24.76 -0.56
CA ILE A 134 -12.67 -26.21 -0.66
C ILE A 134 -14.16 -26.48 -0.44
N PHE A 135 -14.79 -25.78 0.49
CA PHE A 135 -16.23 -25.90 0.72
C PHE A 135 -17.02 -25.50 -0.54
N LEU A 136 -16.73 -24.33 -1.12
CA LEU A 136 -17.38 -23.84 -2.34
C LEU A 136 -17.08 -24.71 -3.57
N SER A 137 -15.90 -25.32 -3.67
CA SER A 137 -15.55 -26.18 -4.81
C SER A 137 -16.39 -27.45 -4.88
N ARG A 138 -16.89 -27.94 -3.74
CA ARG A 138 -17.81 -29.07 -3.65
C ARG A 138 -19.22 -28.73 -4.13
N LEU A 139 -19.58 -27.45 -4.20
CA LEU A 139 -20.89 -27.02 -4.68
C LEU A 139 -20.92 -26.96 -6.20
N LYS A 140 -21.88 -27.68 -6.81
CA LYS A 140 -22.16 -27.57 -8.24
C LYS A 140 -23.07 -26.37 -8.49
N HIS A 141 -22.78 -25.62 -9.56
CA HIS A 141 -23.61 -24.52 -10.01
C HIS A 141 -24.21 -24.88 -11.37
N GLU A 142 -25.49 -24.59 -11.55
CA GLU A 142 -26.21 -24.87 -12.80
C GLU A 142 -26.28 -23.63 -13.70
N ARG A 143 -26.23 -23.85 -15.01
CA ARG A 143 -26.33 -22.76 -16.00
C ARG A 143 -27.70 -22.11 -15.94
N ILE A 144 -27.70 -20.79 -15.96
CA ILE A 144 -28.91 -19.97 -16.02
C ILE A 144 -29.10 -19.49 -17.46
N LYS A 145 -30.35 -19.40 -17.90
CA LYS A 145 -30.72 -18.79 -19.20
C LYS A 145 -30.55 -17.27 -19.15
N PHE A 146 -30.36 -16.62 -20.30
CA PHE A 146 -30.15 -15.16 -20.36
C PHE A 146 -31.27 -14.32 -19.73
N LYS A 147 -32.54 -14.67 -19.97
CA LYS A 147 -33.70 -13.94 -19.42
C LYS A 147 -33.69 -13.84 -17.88
N PRO A 148 -33.62 -14.95 -17.11
CA PRO A 148 -33.53 -14.87 -15.66
C PRO A 148 -32.25 -14.20 -15.16
N PHE A 149 -31.14 -14.31 -15.89
CA PHE A 149 -29.91 -13.58 -15.54
C PHE A 149 -30.11 -12.07 -15.55
N ILE A 150 -30.71 -11.50 -16.60
CA ILE A 150 -31.00 -10.07 -16.69
C ILE A 150 -31.97 -9.64 -15.59
N ILE A 151 -33.06 -10.39 -15.37
CA ILE A 151 -34.04 -10.08 -14.33
C ILE A 151 -33.39 -10.01 -12.95
N HIS A 152 -32.63 -11.04 -12.55
CA HIS A 152 -31.97 -11.05 -11.25
C HIS A 152 -30.95 -9.91 -11.11
N THR A 153 -30.16 -9.65 -12.15
CA THR A 153 -29.16 -8.57 -12.15
C THR A 153 -29.83 -7.21 -12.00
N SER A 154 -30.93 -6.96 -12.72
CA SER A 154 -31.72 -5.73 -12.60
C SER A 154 -32.35 -5.57 -11.22
N ILE A 155 -32.90 -6.64 -10.64
CA ILE A 155 -33.46 -6.61 -9.28
C ILE A 155 -32.37 -6.30 -8.25
N LEU A 156 -31.21 -6.95 -8.34
CA LEU A 156 -30.09 -6.73 -7.42
C LEU A 156 -29.56 -5.30 -7.53
N LEU A 157 -29.43 -4.77 -8.75
CA LEU A 157 -29.02 -3.38 -8.97
C LEU A 157 -30.05 -2.41 -8.40
N PHE A 158 -31.34 -2.65 -8.63
CA PHE A 158 -32.42 -1.84 -8.07
C PHE A 158 -32.35 -1.82 -6.54
N LEU A 159 -32.24 -2.98 -5.89
CA LEU A 159 -32.13 -3.08 -4.43
C LEU A 159 -30.90 -2.34 -3.89
N LEU A 160 -29.74 -2.45 -4.55
CA LEU A 160 -28.53 -1.72 -4.18
C LEU A 160 -28.74 -0.20 -4.23
N LEU A 161 -29.34 0.29 -5.31
CA LEU A 161 -29.63 1.72 -5.47
C LEU A 161 -30.68 2.20 -4.46
N SER A 162 -31.74 1.43 -4.23
CA SER A 162 -32.78 1.75 -3.25
C SER A 162 -32.22 1.86 -1.83
N ILE A 163 -31.39 0.91 -1.40
CA ILE A 163 -30.80 0.95 -0.06
C ILE A 163 -29.79 2.10 0.06
N SER A 164 -28.99 2.34 -0.98
CA SER A 164 -28.09 3.49 -1.02
C SER A 164 -28.84 4.82 -0.87
N TYR A 165 -29.99 4.95 -1.54
CA TYR A 165 -30.87 6.11 -1.44
C TYR A 165 -31.55 6.24 -0.08
N ILE A 166 -32.06 5.14 0.50
CA ILE A 166 -32.61 5.13 1.87
C ILE A 166 -31.54 5.61 2.88
N ASN A 167 -30.28 5.27 2.64
CA ASN A 167 -29.15 5.67 3.47
C ASN A 167 -28.58 7.08 3.13
N ALA A 168 -29.26 7.86 2.29
CA ALA A 168 -28.87 9.24 1.92
C ALA A 168 -28.57 10.16 3.12
N PRO A 169 -29.32 10.11 4.25
CA PRO A 169 -29.02 10.94 5.42
C PRO A 169 -27.61 10.73 5.99
N ASN A 170 -27.00 9.56 5.75
CA ASN A 170 -25.68 9.21 6.27
C ASN A 170 -24.54 9.45 5.25
N TRP A 171 -24.82 9.99 4.07
CA TRP A 171 -23.80 10.15 3.01
C TRP A 171 -22.63 11.05 3.42
N LEU A 172 -22.85 12.12 4.19
CA LEU A 172 -21.77 12.97 4.69
C LEU A 172 -20.80 12.22 5.61
N TRP A 173 -21.34 11.32 6.44
CA TRP A 173 -20.50 10.47 7.30
C TRP A 173 -19.70 9.47 6.46
N ILE A 174 -20.32 8.88 5.43
CA ILE A 174 -19.65 7.96 4.51
C ILE A 174 -18.54 8.67 3.75
N ASP A 175 -18.80 9.88 3.24
CA ASP A 175 -17.81 10.68 2.51
C ASP A 175 -16.60 11.02 3.39
N LYS A 176 -16.85 11.52 4.60
CA LYS A 176 -15.80 11.83 5.59
C LYS A 176 -14.91 10.61 5.90
N ASN A 177 -15.46 9.41 5.87
CA ASN A 177 -14.75 8.16 6.16
C ASN A 177 -14.38 7.34 4.91
N SER A 178 -14.63 7.87 3.71
CA SER A 178 -14.59 7.13 2.44
C SER A 178 -13.25 6.43 2.18
N LYS A 179 -12.13 7.10 2.51
CA LYS A 179 -10.79 6.53 2.34
C LYS A 179 -10.58 5.28 3.21
N LYS A 180 -10.96 5.34 4.49
CA LYS A 180 -10.84 4.21 5.42
C LYS A 180 -11.80 3.09 5.05
N LEU A 181 -13.05 3.41 4.72
CA LEU A 181 -14.03 2.43 4.25
C LEU A 181 -13.53 1.71 3.00
N GLY A 182 -13.09 2.45 1.99
CA GLY A 182 -12.54 1.90 0.75
C GLY A 182 -11.30 1.01 0.96
N ALA A 183 -10.54 1.21 2.03
CA ALA A 183 -9.38 0.39 2.37
C ALA A 183 -9.73 -0.90 3.15
N LEU A 184 -10.95 -1.00 3.70
CA LEU A 184 -11.39 -2.12 4.55
C LEU A 184 -12.39 -3.06 3.89
N ILE A 185 -13.06 -2.64 2.80
CA ILE A 185 -14.07 -3.46 2.12
C ILE A 185 -13.38 -4.55 1.28
N MET A 186 -13.52 -5.82 1.66
CA MET A 186 -12.92 -6.95 0.95
C MET A 186 -13.92 -7.61 -0.03
N PRO A 187 -13.54 -7.94 -1.28
CA PRO A 187 -12.21 -7.80 -1.92
C PRO A 187 -11.95 -6.44 -2.60
N TRP A 188 -12.90 -5.52 -2.53
CA TRP A 188 -12.92 -4.31 -3.37
C TRP A 188 -11.78 -3.33 -3.07
N SER A 189 -11.24 -3.36 -1.85
CA SER A 189 -10.13 -2.53 -1.40
C SER A 189 -8.91 -2.71 -2.29
N TYR A 190 -8.35 -3.91 -2.39
CA TYR A 190 -7.19 -4.16 -3.24
C TYR A 190 -7.55 -4.16 -4.72
N VAL A 191 -8.76 -4.57 -5.13
CA VAL A 191 -9.15 -4.56 -6.55
C VAL A 191 -9.17 -3.12 -7.10
N VAL A 192 -9.90 -2.22 -6.44
CA VAL A 192 -10.03 -0.83 -6.91
C VAL A 192 -8.72 -0.06 -6.69
N ASN A 193 -8.04 -0.26 -5.55
CA ASN A 193 -6.79 0.45 -5.28
C ASN A 193 -5.63 -0.01 -6.17
N THR A 194 -5.63 -1.25 -6.67
CA THR A 194 -4.70 -1.70 -7.73
C THR A 194 -4.93 -0.94 -9.03
N VAL A 195 -6.18 -0.82 -9.49
CA VAL A 195 -6.49 -0.03 -10.70
C VAL A 195 -6.07 1.43 -10.51
N ARG A 196 -6.40 2.03 -9.36
CA ARG A 196 -6.00 3.41 -9.04
C ARG A 196 -4.48 3.56 -8.95
N PHE A 197 -3.75 2.57 -8.45
CA PHE A 197 -2.30 2.60 -8.38
C PHE A 197 -1.69 2.70 -9.78
N TYR A 198 -2.08 1.82 -10.71
CA TYR A 198 -1.57 1.83 -12.07
C TYR A 198 -2.00 3.08 -12.86
N ASP A 199 -3.24 3.56 -12.70
CA ASP A 199 -3.67 4.83 -13.32
C ASP A 199 -2.77 6.01 -12.88
N ASN A 200 -2.40 6.06 -11.60
CA ASN A 200 -1.47 7.09 -11.10
C ASN A 200 -0.04 6.88 -11.58
N LYS A 201 0.45 5.63 -11.61
CA LYS A 201 1.80 5.32 -12.12
C LYS A 201 1.94 5.70 -13.59
N HIS A 202 0.92 5.46 -14.41
CA HIS A 202 0.90 5.90 -15.81
C HIS A 202 0.96 7.44 -15.94
N LYS A 203 0.31 8.17 -15.04
CA LYS A 203 0.41 9.65 -14.98
C LYS A 203 1.78 10.14 -14.50
N GLN A 204 2.48 9.36 -13.68
CA GLN A 204 3.82 9.70 -13.18
C GLN A 204 4.95 9.45 -14.19
N ASN A 205 4.72 8.66 -15.25
CA ASN A 205 5.67 8.52 -16.37
C ASN A 205 5.72 9.75 -17.31
N GLN A 206 5.07 10.85 -16.92
CA GLN A 206 5.20 12.14 -17.60
C GLN A 206 6.61 12.71 -17.41
N LYS A 207 7.06 13.60 -18.29
CA LYS A 207 8.35 14.28 -18.10
C LYS A 207 8.29 15.15 -16.84
N GLN A 208 9.37 15.16 -16.06
CA GLN A 208 9.47 16.06 -14.91
C GLN A 208 9.32 17.52 -15.35
N ILE A 209 8.60 18.31 -14.57
CA ILE A 209 8.55 19.76 -14.71
C ILE A 209 9.91 20.29 -14.24
N ILE A 210 10.69 20.75 -15.20
CA ILE A 210 12.06 21.25 -14.97
C ILE A 210 12.00 22.51 -14.11
N LEU A 211 12.84 22.57 -13.08
CA LEU A 211 12.97 23.73 -12.22
C LEU A 211 13.94 24.77 -12.84
N PRO A 212 13.86 26.06 -12.46
CA PRO A 212 14.77 27.09 -12.97
C PRO A 212 16.24 26.76 -12.70
N ASP A 213 17.14 27.09 -13.63
CA ASP A 213 18.57 26.77 -13.53
C ASP A 213 19.22 27.40 -12.28
N ALA A 214 20.10 26.64 -11.63
CA ALA A 214 20.94 27.11 -10.54
C ALA A 214 22.25 27.71 -11.08
N LYS A 215 22.85 28.61 -10.29
CA LYS A 215 24.16 29.19 -10.60
C LYS A 215 25.14 28.89 -9.47
N ILE A 216 26.27 28.28 -9.81
CA ILE A 216 27.40 28.12 -8.90
C ILE A 216 28.04 29.50 -8.70
N THR A 217 28.11 29.96 -7.44
CA THR A 217 28.60 31.30 -7.08
C THR A 217 30.09 31.35 -6.71
N ASN A 218 30.68 30.21 -6.34
CA ASN A 218 32.10 30.09 -6.03
C ASN A 218 32.63 28.69 -6.35
N ASN A 219 33.96 28.59 -6.46
CA ASN A 219 34.68 27.35 -6.77
C ASN A 219 35.28 26.67 -5.53
N THR A 220 34.91 27.09 -4.32
CA THR A 220 35.36 26.40 -3.10
C THR A 220 34.77 24.99 -3.08
N LYS A 221 35.59 23.95 -2.88
CA LYS A 221 35.08 22.57 -2.81
C LYS A 221 34.14 22.44 -1.61
N SER A 222 32.92 21.96 -1.84
CA SER A 222 31.86 21.81 -0.84
C SER A 222 31.15 20.47 -1.04
N ILE A 223 31.03 19.71 0.04
CA ILE A 223 30.42 18.38 0.05
C ILE A 223 29.24 18.43 1.02
N ALA A 224 28.07 18.01 0.55
CA ALA A 224 26.93 17.72 1.39
C ALA A 224 26.66 16.22 1.36
N VAL A 225 26.26 15.62 2.47
CA VAL A 225 25.85 14.21 2.52
C VAL A 225 24.43 14.16 3.07
N LEU A 226 23.50 13.67 2.25
CA LEU A 226 22.10 13.46 2.66
C LEU A 226 21.88 11.98 2.98
N VAL A 227 21.78 11.65 4.27
CA VAL A 227 21.43 10.30 4.72
C VAL A 227 19.91 10.20 4.89
N ILE A 228 19.27 9.32 4.11
CA ILE A 228 17.84 9.04 4.19
C ILE A 228 17.64 7.72 4.93
N GLY A 229 17.20 7.80 6.19
CA GLY A 229 16.94 6.63 7.03
C GLY A 229 15.64 5.91 6.68
N GLU A 230 15.46 4.71 7.24
CA GLU A 230 14.27 3.87 7.08
C GLU A 230 13.65 3.52 8.44
N SER A 231 12.34 3.72 8.58
CA SER A 231 11.50 3.34 9.73
C SER A 231 11.91 3.81 11.15
N ALA A 232 13.04 4.49 11.31
CA ALA A 232 13.49 5.05 12.58
C ALA A 232 12.54 6.15 13.07
N ARG A 233 12.30 6.21 14.39
CA ARG A 233 11.39 7.18 15.02
C ARG A 233 12.05 7.90 16.19
N SER A 234 11.77 9.19 16.32
CA SER A 234 12.31 10.06 17.38
C SER A 234 12.06 9.53 18.79
N ALA A 235 10.91 8.88 19.02
CA ALA A 235 10.55 8.29 20.32
C ALA A 235 11.53 7.23 20.85
N ASN A 236 12.44 6.70 20.01
CA ASN A 236 13.44 5.72 20.40
C ASN A 236 14.89 6.22 20.27
N PHE A 237 15.08 7.53 20.13
CA PHE A 237 16.40 8.15 19.99
C PHE A 237 16.73 8.92 21.27
N SER A 238 17.88 8.63 21.90
CA SER A 238 18.32 9.33 23.12
C SER A 238 18.51 10.84 22.90
N LEU A 239 18.87 11.25 21.68
CA LEU A 239 18.95 12.66 21.29
C LEU A 239 17.61 13.41 21.39
N TYR A 240 16.49 12.70 21.42
CA TYR A 240 15.15 13.25 21.64
C TYR A 240 14.60 12.94 23.05
N GLY A 241 15.43 12.46 23.97
CA GLY A 241 15.06 12.18 25.37
C GLY A 241 14.64 10.74 25.69
N TYR A 242 14.89 9.78 24.79
CA TYR A 242 14.68 8.36 25.10
C TYR A 242 15.66 7.87 26.18
N GLU A 243 15.18 7.08 27.14
CA GLU A 243 15.94 6.70 28.35
C GLU A 243 17.20 5.86 28.05
N LYS A 244 17.19 5.07 26.97
CA LYS A 244 18.36 4.27 26.58
C LYS A 244 19.25 5.08 25.65
N ASN A 245 20.56 5.05 25.88
CA ASN A 245 21.53 5.71 25.01
C ASN A 245 21.68 4.99 23.65
N THR A 246 20.79 5.29 22.70
CA THR A 246 20.75 4.69 21.36
C THR A 246 21.61 5.42 20.34
N ASN A 247 22.09 6.63 20.65
CA ASN A 247 22.90 7.44 19.75
C ASN A 247 24.24 7.88 20.41
N PRO A 248 25.02 6.94 21.01
CA PRO A 248 26.19 7.30 21.82
C PRO A 248 27.28 8.02 21.03
N LEU A 249 27.51 7.63 19.77
CA LEU A 249 28.55 8.24 18.93
C LEU A 249 28.15 9.64 18.47
N LEU A 250 26.89 9.83 18.06
CA LEU A 250 26.39 11.15 17.66
C LEU A 250 26.44 12.14 18.82
N SER A 251 26.18 11.71 20.06
CA SER A 251 26.21 12.57 21.24
C SER A 251 27.60 13.17 21.57
N GLN A 252 28.66 12.68 20.92
CA GLN A 252 30.03 13.16 21.09
C GLN A 252 30.44 14.20 20.03
N ILE A 253 29.62 14.43 19.01
CA ILE A 253 29.92 15.37 17.94
C ILE A 253 29.73 16.80 18.44
N GLU A 254 30.79 17.60 18.39
CA GLU A 254 30.74 19.04 18.65
C GLU A 254 29.85 19.73 17.60
N ASP A 255 29.07 20.72 18.02
CA ASP A 255 28.12 21.46 17.17
C ASP A 255 27.04 20.60 16.47
N LEU A 256 26.66 19.45 17.05
CA LEU A 256 25.53 18.67 16.56
C LEU A 256 24.20 19.41 16.78
N HIS A 257 23.49 19.66 15.68
CA HIS A 257 22.13 20.19 15.70
C HIS A 257 21.09 19.08 15.52
N VAL A 258 20.16 18.98 16.46
CA VAL A 258 19.04 18.03 16.42
C VAL A 258 17.73 18.81 16.34
N TYR A 259 16.90 18.47 15.36
CA TYR A 259 15.63 19.16 15.10
C TYR A 259 14.46 18.22 15.33
N GLU A 260 13.38 18.73 15.92
CA GLU A 260 12.10 18.02 15.95
C GLU A 260 11.51 17.99 14.54
N ALA A 261 11.47 16.81 13.94
CA ALA A 261 11.01 16.61 12.57
C ALA A 261 9.78 15.70 12.53
N LYS A 262 8.88 15.97 11.59
CA LYS A 262 7.70 15.14 11.31
C LYS A 262 7.73 14.73 9.85
N SER A 263 7.56 13.44 9.59
CA SER A 263 7.55 12.94 8.22
C SER A 263 6.28 13.38 7.47
N SER A 264 6.43 13.68 6.18
CA SER A 264 5.29 14.00 5.30
C SER A 264 4.44 12.77 4.96
N ALA A 265 5.01 11.57 5.13
CA ALA A 265 4.34 10.29 4.90
C ALA A 265 4.85 9.22 5.87
N THR A 266 4.12 8.11 5.97
CA THR A 266 4.43 6.96 6.84
C THR A 266 4.84 5.72 6.04
N TYR A 267 5.27 5.89 4.79
CA TYR A 267 5.75 4.82 3.92
C TYR A 267 6.83 5.35 2.97
N THR A 268 7.77 4.48 2.59
CA THR A 268 9.06 4.84 1.97
C THR A 268 8.91 5.66 0.69
N THR A 269 8.13 5.20 -0.30
CA THR A 269 8.03 5.89 -1.60
C THR A 269 7.55 7.33 -1.51
N ALA A 270 6.54 7.62 -0.67
CA ALA A 270 6.09 8.99 -0.47
C ALA A 270 7.01 9.79 0.45
N GLY A 271 7.61 9.15 1.46
CA GLY A 271 8.57 9.79 2.35
C GLY A 271 9.80 10.29 1.59
N VAL A 272 10.43 9.40 0.81
CA VAL A 272 11.60 9.73 -0.02
C VAL A 272 11.24 10.78 -1.06
N LYS A 273 10.10 10.64 -1.75
CA LYS A 273 9.64 11.67 -2.71
C LYS A 273 9.50 13.03 -2.03
N ALA A 274 8.90 13.10 -0.84
CA ALA A 274 8.70 14.36 -0.13
C ALA A 274 10.02 15.01 0.32
N ILE A 275 11.03 14.22 0.71
CA ILE A 275 12.36 14.72 1.05
C ILE A 275 13.06 15.36 -0.16
N LEU A 276 12.87 14.77 -1.36
CA LEU A 276 13.57 15.18 -2.57
C LEU A 276 12.81 16.20 -3.44
N ASP A 277 11.51 16.37 -3.20
CA ASP A 277 10.67 17.31 -3.94
C ASP A 277 10.92 18.75 -3.48
N TYR A 278 10.88 19.70 -4.42
CA TYR A 278 10.96 21.13 -4.14
C TYR A 278 9.73 21.67 -3.36
N THR A 279 8.55 21.06 -3.55
CA THR A 279 7.30 21.55 -2.95
C THR A 279 6.30 20.42 -2.75
N GLU A 280 5.46 20.55 -1.72
CA GLU A 280 4.33 19.65 -1.46
C GLU A 280 3.28 19.79 -2.57
N SER A 281 3.48 19.06 -3.66
CA SER A 281 2.53 19.06 -4.77
C SER A 281 2.40 17.68 -5.42
N ASN A 282 1.25 17.44 -6.03
CA ASN A 282 1.02 16.26 -6.86
C ASN A 282 1.66 16.40 -8.26
N LYS A 283 2.36 17.51 -8.52
CA LYS A 283 3.07 17.70 -9.78
C LYS A 283 4.36 16.89 -9.76
N LEU A 284 4.75 16.42 -10.93
CA LEU A 284 5.99 15.68 -11.10
C LEU A 284 7.12 16.68 -11.35
N ASN A 285 7.53 17.44 -10.34
CA ASN A 285 8.67 18.35 -10.48
C ASN A 285 9.99 17.58 -10.55
N GLU A 286 11.02 18.24 -11.04
CA GLU A 286 12.39 17.75 -10.93
C GLU A 286 12.79 17.59 -9.45
N ILE A 287 13.30 16.41 -9.11
CA ILE A 287 13.77 16.08 -7.75
C ILE A 287 15.18 16.61 -7.52
N LEU A 288 15.53 16.86 -6.26
CA LEU A 288 16.82 17.44 -5.85
C LEU A 288 18.06 16.79 -6.52
N PRO A 289 18.22 15.45 -6.59
CA PRO A 289 19.37 14.83 -7.24
C PRO A 289 19.46 15.15 -8.73
N ASN A 290 18.33 15.08 -9.44
CA ASN A 290 18.27 15.36 -10.88
C ASN A 290 18.55 16.85 -11.15
N TYR A 291 17.97 17.72 -10.33
CA TYR A 291 18.16 19.16 -10.40
C TYR A 291 19.63 19.53 -10.25
N LEU A 292 20.29 19.02 -9.21
CA LEU A 292 21.70 19.31 -8.96
C LEU A 292 22.60 18.75 -10.06
N HIS A 293 22.36 17.51 -10.50
CA HIS A 293 23.12 16.90 -11.57
C HIS A 293 23.03 17.69 -12.89
N ARG A 294 21.83 18.17 -13.25
CA ARG A 294 21.61 19.01 -14.43
C ARG A 294 22.32 20.37 -14.32
N ASN A 295 22.51 20.88 -13.10
CA ASN A 295 23.18 22.14 -12.80
C ASN A 295 24.67 21.97 -12.42
N ASP A 296 25.33 20.96 -12.99
CA ASP A 296 26.78 20.74 -12.92
C ASP A 296 27.35 20.39 -11.53
N VAL A 297 26.49 19.96 -10.61
CA VAL A 297 26.89 19.38 -9.32
C VAL A 297 27.13 17.89 -9.51
N GLU A 298 28.20 17.34 -8.93
CA GLU A 298 28.38 15.90 -8.87
C GLU A 298 27.41 15.32 -7.86
N VAL A 299 26.61 14.35 -8.29
CA VAL A 299 25.63 13.68 -7.43
C VAL A 299 25.96 12.20 -7.43
N ILE A 300 26.14 11.65 -6.23
CA ILE A 300 26.42 10.23 -6.01
C ILE A 300 25.23 9.65 -5.24
N TRP A 301 24.44 8.79 -5.88
CA TRP A 301 23.32 8.12 -5.21
C TRP A 301 23.69 6.68 -4.90
N ARG A 302 23.69 6.33 -3.61
CA ARG A 302 23.92 4.96 -3.14
C ARG A 302 22.75 4.52 -2.28
N THR A 303 22.22 3.32 -2.52
CA THR A 303 21.06 2.82 -1.77
C THR A 303 21.11 1.31 -1.55
N THR A 304 20.78 0.89 -0.33
CA THR A 304 20.44 -0.49 0.05
C THR A 304 18.93 -0.71 0.11
N ASN A 305 18.14 0.35 -0.08
CA ASN A 305 16.68 0.37 0.00
C ASN A 305 16.05 0.67 -1.38
N TRP A 306 14.73 0.68 -1.45
CA TRP A 306 13.94 0.94 -2.64
C TRP A 306 12.98 2.11 -2.44
N GLY A 307 12.38 2.57 -3.54
CA GLY A 307 11.23 3.48 -3.50
C GLY A 307 11.56 4.94 -3.76
N GLU A 308 12.80 5.26 -4.07
CA GLU A 308 13.17 6.55 -4.62
C GLU A 308 12.43 6.82 -5.95
N PRO A 309 12.08 8.08 -6.25
CA PRO A 309 11.63 8.46 -7.58
C PRO A 309 12.72 8.22 -8.63
N ASN A 310 12.42 8.40 -9.92
CA ASN A 310 13.41 8.20 -10.97
C ASN A 310 14.59 9.19 -10.83
N VAL A 311 15.74 8.68 -10.36
CA VAL A 311 17.00 9.40 -10.22
C VAL A 311 17.80 9.25 -11.52
N ASN A 312 17.94 10.35 -12.26
CA ASN A 312 18.64 10.39 -13.53
C ASN A 312 19.98 11.14 -13.37
N ILE A 313 20.96 10.44 -12.83
CA ILE A 313 22.31 10.94 -12.58
C ILE A 313 23.36 9.97 -13.12
N LYS A 314 24.60 10.43 -13.26
CA LYS A 314 25.71 9.60 -13.75
C LYS A 314 26.08 8.46 -12.80
N THR A 315 26.14 8.73 -11.50
CA THR A 315 26.66 7.80 -10.49
C THR A 315 25.54 7.30 -9.60
N TYR A 316 24.86 6.25 -10.05
CA TYR A 316 23.79 5.58 -9.31
C TYR A 316 24.21 4.14 -8.98
N GLN A 317 24.27 3.80 -7.69
CA GLN A 317 24.75 2.53 -7.17
C GLN A 317 23.70 1.91 -6.22
N ASN A 318 22.95 0.93 -6.72
CA ASN A 318 21.97 0.19 -5.90
C ASN A 318 22.61 -0.98 -5.14
N LYS A 319 21.82 -1.64 -4.29
CA LYS A 319 22.21 -2.80 -3.48
C LYS A 319 22.98 -3.84 -4.31
N ASN A 320 22.41 -4.28 -5.44
CA ASN A 320 23.04 -5.29 -6.30
C ASN A 320 24.41 -4.86 -6.83
N TYR A 321 24.56 -3.59 -7.22
CA TYR A 321 25.86 -3.07 -7.66
C TYR A 321 26.87 -3.09 -6.51
N LEU A 322 26.47 -2.61 -5.33
CA LEU A 322 27.32 -2.51 -4.15
C LEU A 322 27.78 -3.89 -3.65
N GLU A 323 26.87 -4.86 -3.61
CA GLU A 323 27.17 -6.25 -3.22
C GLU A 323 28.15 -6.95 -4.17
N ASN A 324 28.20 -6.54 -5.44
CA ASN A 324 29.15 -7.10 -6.40
C ASN A 324 30.57 -6.54 -6.24
N ILE A 325 30.72 -5.33 -5.69
CA ILE A 325 32.02 -4.65 -5.55
C ILE A 325 32.59 -4.71 -4.13
N CYS A 326 31.75 -4.94 -3.13
CA CYS A 326 32.14 -5.00 -1.72
C CYS A 326 32.11 -6.44 -1.22
N GLN A 327 33.24 -6.93 -0.68
CA GLN A 327 33.32 -8.24 -0.03
C GLN A 327 33.71 -8.11 1.45
N GLY A 328 33.10 -8.94 2.30
CA GLY A 328 33.43 -9.03 3.72
C GLY A 328 32.31 -8.56 4.65
N PRO A 329 32.54 -8.63 5.98
CA PRO A 329 31.50 -8.44 6.98
C PRO A 329 30.92 -7.02 7.01
N LYS A 330 31.70 -6.00 6.61
CA LYS A 330 31.23 -4.60 6.51
C LYS A 330 30.29 -4.35 5.33
N CYS A 331 30.17 -5.32 4.42
CA CYS A 331 29.30 -5.22 3.25
C CYS A 331 27.93 -5.87 3.50
N ALA A 332 27.69 -6.44 4.69
CA ALA A 332 26.47 -7.18 4.99
C ALA A 332 25.28 -6.28 5.38
N TYR A 333 25.55 -5.04 5.78
CA TYR A 333 24.55 -4.08 6.26
C TYR A 333 24.76 -2.71 5.61
N ASP A 334 24.11 -1.67 6.13
CA ASP A 334 24.16 -0.33 5.55
C ASP A 334 25.56 0.29 5.49
N GLU A 335 26.55 -0.24 6.23
CA GLU A 335 27.96 0.19 6.07
C GLU A 335 28.49 -0.04 4.64
N ILE A 336 27.86 -0.90 3.84
CA ILE A 336 28.19 -1.07 2.41
C ILE A 336 28.09 0.24 1.62
N LEU A 337 27.21 1.17 2.05
CA LEU A 337 27.02 2.48 1.44
C LEU A 337 28.26 3.39 1.57
N LEU A 338 29.20 3.06 2.46
CA LEU A 338 30.43 3.81 2.68
C LEU A 338 31.62 3.24 1.90
N PHE A 339 31.49 2.05 1.31
CA PHE A 339 32.57 1.38 0.60
C PHE A 339 33.14 2.25 -0.54
N GLU A 340 34.43 2.61 -0.50
CA GLU A 340 35.10 3.50 -1.48
C GLU A 340 34.48 4.91 -1.65
N LEU A 341 33.56 5.33 -0.77
CA LEU A 341 32.88 6.64 -0.92
C LEU A 341 33.87 7.81 -0.82
N GLU A 342 34.80 7.74 0.14
CA GLU A 342 35.83 8.76 0.34
C GLU A 342 36.72 8.92 -0.90
N GLU A 343 37.17 7.81 -1.47
CA GLU A 343 38.02 7.81 -2.67
C GLU A 343 37.31 8.43 -3.87
N MET A 344 36.01 8.14 -4.03
CA MET A 344 35.18 8.76 -5.07
C MET A 344 35.09 10.29 -4.90
N ILE A 345 34.85 10.76 -3.68
CA ILE A 345 34.75 12.20 -3.35
C ILE A 345 36.10 12.91 -3.61
N LEU A 346 37.21 12.27 -3.24
CA LEU A 346 38.55 12.83 -3.45
C LEU A 346 38.93 12.88 -4.94
N LYS A 347 38.53 11.88 -5.72
CA LYS A 347 38.79 11.79 -7.16
C LYS A 347 37.90 12.71 -8.03
N SER A 348 36.79 13.20 -7.47
CA SER A 348 35.90 14.13 -8.17
C SER A 348 36.59 15.45 -8.51
N ASP A 349 36.55 15.81 -9.80
CA ASP A 349 37.00 17.10 -10.34
C ASP A 349 35.96 18.22 -10.13
N LYS A 350 34.78 17.92 -9.56
CA LYS A 350 33.74 18.90 -9.29
C LYS A 350 33.95 19.57 -7.93
N ASN A 351 33.69 20.88 -7.88
CA ASN A 351 33.75 21.65 -6.64
C ASN A 351 32.49 21.49 -5.78
N LYS A 352 31.37 21.02 -6.33
CA LYS A 352 30.12 20.84 -5.61
C LYS A 352 29.71 19.38 -5.73
N ILE A 353 29.53 18.73 -4.58
CA ILE A 353 29.22 17.30 -4.50
C ILE A 353 28.04 17.10 -3.53
N LEU A 354 27.06 16.29 -3.92
CA LEU A 354 25.99 15.74 -3.08
C LEU A 354 26.10 14.22 -3.00
#